data_AF-A0A2M8Q793-F1
#
_entry.id   AF-A0A2M8Q793-F1
#
_cell.length_a   1.000
_cell.length_b   1.000
_cell.length_c   1.000
_cell.angle_alpha   90.00
_cell.angle_beta   90.00
_cell.angle_gamma   90.00
#
_symmetry.space_group_name_H-M   'P 1'
#
loop_
_entity.id
_entity.type
_entity.pdbx_description
1 polymer ?
#
loop_
_entity_poly.entity_id
_entity_poly.type
_entity_poly.pdbx_seq_one_letter_code
_entity_poly.pdbx_strand_id
1 'polypeptide(L)' 'MRVDVKPLTHWVIYKGYKVRFTARRPPVAEGVLTTPEGAEIRFAYDASTRVVTLPAERIRINEYGWEIERMRHEPTNDA' A
#
# COMPACT_ATOMS: atom_id res chain seq x y z
N MET A 1 -1.87 19.96 2.06
CA MET A 1 -1.64 19.13 0.86
C MET A 1 -2.46 17.84 0.97
N ARG A 2 -3.02 17.33 -0.12
CA ARG A 2 -3.81 16.09 -0.13
C ARG A 2 -2.88 14.92 -0.53
N VAL A 3 -2.92 13.80 0.18
CA VAL A 3 -2.13 12.59 -0.16
C VAL A 3 -2.55 12.10 -1.54
N ASP A 4 -1.71 12.08 -2.56
CA ASP A 4 -2.09 11.53 -3.87
C ASP A 4 -2.08 9.99 -3.83
N VAL A 5 -3.27 9.39 -3.94
CA VAL A 5 -3.47 7.93 -3.90
C VAL A 5 -3.67 7.33 -5.29
N LYS A 6 -3.59 8.12 -6.37
CA LYS A 6 -3.81 7.63 -7.73
C LYS A 6 -2.87 6.46 -8.09
N PRO A 7 -1.55 6.53 -7.86
CA PRO A 7 -0.66 5.40 -8.15
C PRO A 7 -1.04 4.15 -7.34
N LEU A 8 -1.37 4.32 -6.06
CA LEU A 8 -1.84 3.24 -5.20
C LEU A 8 -3.11 2.58 -5.76
N THR A 9 -4.10 3.36 -6.20
CA THR A 9 -5.35 2.81 -6.72
C THR A 9 -5.15 2.02 -8.02
N HIS A 10 -4.25 2.45 -8.90
CA HIS A 10 -3.89 1.68 -10.09
C HIS A 10 -3.25 0.34 -9.71
N TRP A 11 -2.29 0.36 -8.77
CA TRP A 11 -1.66 -0.85 -8.27
C TRP A 11 -2.69 -1.82 -7.68
N VAL A 12 -3.61 -1.33 -6.83
CA VAL A 12 -4.72 -2.13 -6.26
C VAL A 12 -5.56 -2.79 -7.35
N ILE A 13 -5.96 -2.04 -8.38
CA ILE A 13 -6.76 -2.56 -9.49
C ILE A 13 -6.00 -3.64 -10.27
N TYR A 14 -4.72 -3.43 -10.58
CA TYR A 14 -3.91 -4.40 -11.30
C TYR A 14 -3.69 -5.71 -10.55
N LYS A 15 -3.66 -5.66 -9.20
CA LYS A 15 -3.61 -6.86 -8.37
C LYS A 15 -4.97 -7.57 -8.22
N GLY A 16 -6.05 -6.98 -8.73
CA GLY A 16 -7.42 -7.46 -8.50
C GLY A 16 -7.89 -7.26 -7.06
N TYR A 17 -7.25 -6.36 -6.30
CA TYR A 17 -7.57 -6.11 -4.91
C TYR A 17 -8.75 -5.14 -4.78
N LYS A 18 -9.44 -5.20 -3.64
CA LYS A 18 -10.31 -4.12 -3.17
C LYS A 18 -9.56 -3.32 -2.11
N VAL A 19 -9.90 -2.05 -1.94
CA VAL A 19 -9.28 -1.18 -0.94
C VAL A 19 -10.32 -0.46 -0.12
N ARG A 20 -10.11 -0.41 1.19
CA ARG A 20 -10.86 0.42 2.13
C ARG A 20 -9.90 1.32 2.89
N PHE A 21 -9.97 2.62 2.63
CA PHE A 21 -9.18 3.61 3.37
C PHE A 21 -9.74 3.80 4.79
N THR A 22 -8.84 3.92 5.77
CA THR A 22 -9.19 4.12 7.18
C THR A 22 -8.64 5.43 7.73
N ALA A 23 -7.50 5.89 7.22
CA ALA A 23 -6.93 7.19 7.56
C ALA A 23 -6.21 7.82 6.36
N ARG A 24 -6.14 9.15 6.34
CA ARG A 24 -5.40 9.93 5.35
C ARG A 24 -4.77 11.14 6.04
N ARG A 25 -3.45 11.08 6.24
CA ARG A 25 -2.65 12.11 6.91
C ARG A 25 -1.40 12.37 6.06
N PRO A 26 -1.24 13.53 5.42
CA PRO A 26 -0.06 13.78 4.56
C PRO A 26 1.26 13.45 5.26
N PRO A 27 2.16 12.66 4.62
CA PRO A 27 2.11 12.12 3.26
C PRO A 27 1.48 10.71 3.12
N VAL A 28 0.91 10.17 4.19
CA VAL A 28 0.49 8.77 4.33
C VAL A 28 -1.02 8.55 4.18
N ALA A 29 -1.40 7.48 3.47
CA ALA A 29 -2.74 6.90 3.51
C ALA A 29 -2.68 5.48 4.09
N GLU A 30 -3.66 5.11 4.91
CA GLU A 30 -3.71 3.81 5.58
C GLU A 30 -5.06 3.14 5.31
N GLY A 31 -5.08 1.82 5.36
CA GLY A 31 -6.30 1.08 5.12
C GLY A 31 -6.12 -0.43 5.14
N VAL A 32 -7.11 -1.08 4.53
CA VAL A 32 -7.16 -2.52 4.35
C VAL A 32 -7.29 -2.83 2.85
N LEU A 33 -6.45 -3.72 2.37
CA LEU A 33 -6.57 -4.38 1.07
C LEU A 33 -7.31 -5.69 1.26
N THR A 34 -8.24 -6.02 0.36
CA THR A 34 -8.86 -7.34 0.30
C THR A 34 -8.37 -8.04 -0.96
N THR A 35 -7.73 -9.20 -0.83
CA THR A 35 -7.26 -10.01 -1.97
C THR A 35 -8.43 -10.65 -2.71
N PRO A 36 -8.23 -11.17 -3.94
CA PRO A 36 -9.29 -11.89 -4.67
C PRO A 36 -9.83 -13.10 -3.90
N GLU A 37 -8.98 -13.73 -3.09
CA GLU A 37 -9.32 -14.87 -2.23
C GLU A 37 -10.04 -14.44 -0.93
N GLY A 38 -10.21 -13.13 -0.70
CA GLY A 38 -10.92 -12.58 0.45
C GLY A 38 -10.06 -12.30 1.68
N ALA A 39 -8.74 -12.48 1.60
CA ALA A 39 -7.86 -12.15 2.73
C ALA A 39 -7.76 -10.63 2.92
N GLU A 40 -7.82 -10.16 4.18
CA GLU A 40 -7.66 -8.75 4.52
C GLU A 40 -6.23 -8.45 4.99
N ILE A 41 -5.60 -7.45 4.39
CA ILE A 41 -4.21 -7.05 4.66
C ILE A 41 -4.18 -5.56 5.01
N ARG A 42 -3.70 -5.22 6.21
CA ARG A 42 -3.46 -3.82 6.58
C ARG A 42 -2.30 -3.26 5.77
N PHE A 43 -2.44 -2.01 5.33
CA PHE A 43 -1.37 -1.31 4.61
C PHE A 43 -1.20 0.12 5.08
N ALA A 44 0.00 0.64 4.86
CA ALA A 44 0.30 2.07 4.85
C ALA A 44 0.94 2.42 3.50
N TYR A 45 0.56 3.56 2.92
CA TYR A 45 1.09 4.06 1.67
C TYR A 45 1.65 5.46 1.86
N ASP A 46 2.96 5.62 1.65
CA ASP A 46 3.62 6.92 1.63
C ASP A 46 3.62 7.47 0.19
N ALA A 47 2.86 8.54 -0.05
CA ALA A 47 2.76 9.15 -1.37
C ALA A 47 4.02 9.91 -1.79
N SER A 48 4.89 10.29 -0.85
CA SER A 48 6.13 11.01 -1.17
C SER A 48 7.18 10.09 -1.79
N THR A 49 7.26 8.85 -1.29
CA THR A 49 8.20 7.82 -1.76
C THR A 49 7.54 6.76 -2.65
N ARG A 50 6.21 6.77 -2.76
CA ARG A 50 5.37 5.77 -3.44
C ARG A 50 5.66 4.36 -2.96
N VAL A 51 5.73 4.19 -1.65
CA VAL A 51 5.97 2.89 -1.02
C VAL A 51 4.70 2.42 -0.31
N VAL A 52 4.23 1.24 -0.68
CA VAL A 52 3.21 0.47 0.03
C VAL A 52 3.92 -0.41 1.05
N THR A 53 3.58 -0.26 2.32
CA THR A 53 4.07 -1.09 3.42
C THR A 53 2.97 -2.07 3.82
N LEU A 54 3.28 -3.35 3.75
CA LEU A 54 2.46 -4.49 4.17
C LEU A 54 3.15 -5.16 5.38
N PRO A 55 2.49 -6.10 6.09
CA PRO A 55 3.06 -6.72 7.28
C PRO A 55 4.41 -7.42 7.08
N ALA A 56 4.67 -7.99 5.90
CA ALA A 56 5.87 -8.77 5.60
C ALA A 56 6.80 -8.13 4.55
N GLU A 57 6.39 -7.02 3.96
CA GLU A 57 7.11 -6.45 2.83
C GLU A 57 6.80 -4.98 2.58
N ARG A 58 7.70 -4.35 1.83
CA ARG A 58 7.55 -3.01 1.28
C ARG A 58 7.64 -3.11 -0.23
N ILE A 59 6.70 -2.45 -0.91
CA ILE A 59 6.58 -2.46 -2.37
C ILE A 59 6.69 -1.02 -2.83
N ARG A 60 7.70 -0.72 -3.64
CA ARG A 60 7.83 0.59 -4.29
C ARG A 60 7.13 0.54 -5.64
N ILE A 61 6.28 1.52 -5.88
CA ILE A 61 5.57 1.69 -7.15
C ILE A 61 5.98 2.98 -7.85
N ASN A 62 5.87 3.02 -9.17
CA ASN A 62 5.99 4.26 -9.93
C ASN A 62 4.66 5.04 -9.95
N GLU A 63 4.64 6.20 -10.60
CA GLU A 63 3.45 7.07 -10.74
C GLU A 63 2.28 6.43 -11.51
N TYR A 64 2.53 5.36 -12.26
CA TYR A 64 1.52 4.59 -12.98
C TYR A 64 0.98 3.41 -12.18
N GLY A 65 1.50 3.16 -10.97
CA GLY A 65 1.10 2.04 -10.10
C GLY A 65 1.80 0.72 -10.41
N TRP A 66 2.91 0.73 -11.16
CA TRP A 66 3.66 -0.48 -11.48
C TRP A 66 4.67 -0.77 -10.36
N GLU A 67 4.76 -2.02 -9.93
CA GLU A 67 5.80 -2.47 -8.99
C GLU A 67 7.17 -2.32 -9.64
N ILE A 68 8.06 -1.54 -9.03
CA ILE A 68 9.45 -1.37 -9.48
C ILE A 68 10.45 -2.04 -8.53
N GLU A 69 10.04 -2.31 -7.29
CA GLU A 69 10.87 -2.98 -6.30
C GLU A 69 10.01 -3.63 -5.22
N ARG A 70 10.42 -4.81 -4.76
CA ARG A 70 9.82 -5.55 -3.65
C ARG A 70 10.89 -5.91 -2.65
N MET A 71 10.73 -5.43 -1.42
CA MET A 71 11.67 -5.60 -0.32
C MET A 71 10.98 -6.40 0.79
N ARG A 72 11.54 -7.55 1.16
CA ARG A 72 11.08 -8.24 2.37
C ARG A 72 11.38 -7.37 3.59
N HIS A 73 10.40 -7.25 4.48
CA HIS A 73 10.56 -6.57 5.75
C HIS A 73 10.07 -7.53 6.82
N GLU A 74 10.96 -7.95 7.72
CA GLU A 74 10.54 -8.70 8.89
C GLU A 74 9.70 -7.78 9.77
N PRO A 75 8.46 -8.16 10.13
CA PRO A 75 7.69 -7.39 11.08
C PRO A 75 8.52 -7.29 12.36
N THR A 76 8.79 -6.06 12.80
CA THR A 76 9.45 -5.84 14.09
C THR A 76 8.58 -6.48 15.17
N ASN A 77 9.09 -7.56 15.77
CA ASN A 77 8.46 -8.26 16.87
C ASN A 77 8.65 -7.42 18.14
N ASP A 78 7.96 -6.30 18.23
CA ASP A 78 7.81 -5.58 19.49
C ASP A 78 6.76 -6.33 20.31
N ALA A 79 7.29 -7.15 21.22
CA ALA A 79 6.59 -7.87 22.26
C ALA A 79 6.09 -6.94 23.38
#